data_AF-A0A1V4CJC6-F1
#
_entry.id   AF-A0A1V4CJC6-F1
#
_cell.length_a   1.000
_cell.length_b   1.000
_cell.length_c   1.000
_cell.angle_alpha   90.00
_cell.angle_beta   90.00
_cell.angle_gamma   90.00
#
_symmetry.space_group_name_H-M   'P 1'
#
loop_
_entity.id
_entity.type
_entity.pdbx_description
1 polymer ?
#
loop_
_entity_poly.entity_id
_entity_poly.type
_entity_poly.pdbx_seq_one_letter_code
_entity_poly.pdbx_strand_id
1 'polypeptide(L)'
;MLFREALPSNGSVCYSFPGFCDIELFSVIKQQLASERIFLYWLTLNSHVPYDRRDVTSYRESLCQGVLGATYPEQLCNYQNLHVQFFEGLARLIEDDSMAGVEVVVVGDHAPVFNDGDTKIRFERNEVPLLHFIVAGR
;
A
#
# COMPACT_ATOMS: atom_id res chain seq x y z
N MET A 1 3.98 -7.65 -17.84
CA MET A 1 4.68 -7.12 -16.65
C MET A 1 5.02 -5.68 -16.95
N LEU A 2 4.50 -4.73 -16.17
CA LEU A 2 4.79 -3.31 -16.32
C LEU A 2 5.88 -2.95 -15.32
N PHE A 3 7.02 -2.49 -15.81
CA PHE A 3 8.08 -1.94 -14.98
C PHE A 3 8.07 -0.42 -15.05
N ARG A 4 8.79 0.22 -14.14
CA ARG A 4 8.92 1.68 -14.05
C ARG A 4 9.23 2.32 -15.42
N GLU A 5 10.08 1.70 -16.21
CA GLU A 5 10.55 2.19 -17.50
C GLU A 5 9.44 2.24 -18.56
N ALA A 6 8.35 1.50 -18.35
CA ALA A 6 7.19 1.48 -19.23
C ALA A 6 6.10 2.48 -18.81
N LEU A 7 6.28 3.20 -17.70
CA LEU A 7 5.32 4.17 -17.18
C LEU A 7 5.73 5.62 -17.54
N PRO A 8 4.76 6.54 -17.67
CA PRO A 8 5.05 7.94 -17.99
C PRO A 8 6.05 8.57 -17.02
N SER A 9 7.07 9.26 -17.53
CA SER A 9 8.18 9.80 -16.73
C SER A 9 7.82 10.96 -15.77
N ASN A 10 6.54 11.30 -15.64
CA ASN A 10 6.03 12.41 -14.84
C ASN A 10 5.52 12.01 -13.44
N GLY A 11 5.62 10.73 -13.07
CA GLY A 11 5.30 10.29 -11.71
C GLY A 11 6.29 10.81 -10.66
N SER A 12 5.81 10.98 -9.43
CA SER A 12 6.67 11.33 -8.31
C SER A 12 7.63 10.19 -7.98
N VAL A 13 8.85 10.55 -7.59
CA VAL A 13 9.84 9.59 -7.12
C VAL A 13 9.56 9.30 -5.67
N CYS A 14 9.34 8.03 -5.35
CA CYS A 14 9.21 7.57 -3.99
C CYS A 14 10.56 7.46 -3.28
N TYR A 15 10.57 7.78 -1.98
CA TYR A 15 11.76 7.85 -1.15
C TYR A 15 12.03 6.55 -0.39
N SER A 16 10.98 5.81 -0.03
CA SER A 16 11.10 4.51 0.65
C SER A 16 11.66 3.43 -0.28
N PHE A 17 11.31 3.50 -1.55
CA PHE A 17 11.86 2.67 -2.61
C PHE A 17 12.01 3.49 -3.90
N PRO A 18 13.19 3.50 -4.56
CA PRO A 18 13.40 4.28 -5.78
C PRO A 18 12.49 3.82 -6.94
N GLY A 19 11.32 4.45 -7.08
CA GLY A 19 10.29 4.03 -8.02
C GLY A 19 9.09 4.97 -8.06
N PHE A 20 8.00 4.50 -8.66
CA PHE A 20 6.68 5.14 -8.53
C PHE A 20 6.12 4.84 -7.15
N CYS A 21 5.42 5.82 -6.60
CA CYS A 21 4.64 5.62 -5.40
C CYS A 21 3.39 4.79 -5.69
N ASP A 22 3.01 3.90 -4.76
CA ASP A 22 1.87 2.98 -4.95
C ASP A 22 0.56 3.74 -5.22
N ILE A 23 0.43 4.93 -4.62
CA ILE A 23 -0.72 5.82 -4.83
C ILE A 23 -0.89 6.28 -6.29
N GLU A 24 0.19 6.32 -7.08
CA GLU A 24 0.13 6.73 -8.48
C GLU A 24 -0.28 5.57 -9.40
N LEU A 25 -0.03 4.34 -8.95
CA LEU A 25 -0.27 3.13 -9.73
C LEU A 25 -1.76 2.73 -9.79
N PHE A 26 -2.62 3.23 -8.90
CA PHE A 26 -4.06 2.92 -8.94
C PHE A 26 -4.71 3.24 -10.29
N SER A 27 -4.35 4.39 -10.88
CA SER A 27 -4.86 4.79 -12.21
C SER A 27 -4.39 3.84 -13.33
N VAL A 28 -3.14 3.40 -13.26
CA VAL A 28 -2.55 2.45 -14.20
C VAL A 28 -3.23 1.10 -14.06
N ILE A 29 -3.43 0.62 -12.84
CA ILE A 29 -4.09 -0.66 -12.54
C ILE A 29 -5.52 -0.66 -13.07
N LYS A 30 -6.27 0.41 -12.81
CA LYS A 30 -7.62 0.57 -13.35
C LYS A 30 -7.63 0.45 -14.88
N GLN A 31 -6.71 1.13 -15.56
CA GLN A 31 -6.61 1.06 -17.02
C GLN A 31 -6.28 -0.35 -17.51
N GLN A 32 -5.37 -1.06 -16.83
CA GLN A 32 -5.04 -2.44 -17.17
C GLN A 32 -6.24 -3.37 -16.98
N LEU A 33 -6.97 -3.24 -15.87
CA LEU A 33 -8.13 -4.10 -15.57
C LEU A 33 -9.34 -3.89 -16.51
N ALA A 34 -9.36 -2.85 -17.34
CA ALA A 34 -10.45 -2.59 -18.28
C ALA A 34 -10.57 -3.61 -19.43
N SER A 35 -9.65 -4.57 -19.56
CA SER A 35 -9.76 -5.64 -20.57
C SER A 35 -10.42 -6.89 -19.97
N GLU A 36 -11.27 -7.58 -20.73
CA GLU A 36 -12.22 -8.58 -20.21
C GLU A 36 -11.64 -9.73 -19.37
N ARG A 37 -10.35 -10.10 -19.51
CA ARG A 37 -9.74 -11.25 -18.82
C ARG A 37 -8.25 -11.04 -18.56
N ILE A 38 -7.92 -10.34 -17.48
CA ILE A 38 -6.54 -10.08 -17.07
C ILE A 38 -6.29 -10.66 -15.69
N PHE A 39 -5.14 -11.31 -15.54
CA PHE A 39 -4.51 -11.52 -14.23
C PHE A 39 -3.45 -10.42 -14.04
N LEU A 40 -3.69 -9.54 -13.07
CA LEU A 40 -2.77 -8.45 -12.74
C LEU A 40 -2.07 -8.76 -11.42
N TYR A 41 -0.74 -8.80 -11.46
CA TYR A 41 0.09 -8.88 -10.27
C TYR A 41 0.73 -7.51 -9.99
N TRP A 42 0.39 -6.91 -8.85
CA TRP A 42 0.94 -5.65 -8.38
C TRP A 42 1.81 -5.89 -7.15
N LEU A 43 3.10 -5.61 -7.29
CA LEU A 43 4.03 -5.55 -6.16
C LEU A 43 4.06 -4.11 -5.62
N THR A 44 3.53 -3.92 -4.42
CA THR A 44 3.61 -2.65 -3.69
C THR A 44 4.99 -2.45 -3.10
N LEU A 45 5.51 -1.23 -3.10
CA LEU A 45 6.88 -0.94 -2.62
C LEU A 45 6.94 0.24 -1.65
N ASN A 46 5.86 1.00 -1.49
CA ASN A 46 5.91 2.23 -0.70
C ASN A 46 6.09 1.98 0.80
N SER A 47 5.58 0.86 1.30
CA SER A 47 5.73 0.40 2.67
C SER A 47 7.00 -0.43 2.89
N HIS A 48 7.98 -0.37 2.00
CA HIS A 48 9.31 -0.91 2.26
C HIS A 48 10.09 0.03 3.20
N VAL A 49 11.04 -0.52 3.97
CA VAL A 49 11.97 0.28 4.79
C VAL A 49 12.75 1.26 3.88
N PRO A 50 12.97 2.54 4.23
CA PRO A 50 12.91 3.17 5.55
C PRO A 50 11.57 3.74 6.05
N TYR A 51 10.46 3.56 5.32
CA TYR A 51 9.17 4.18 5.66
C TYR A 51 9.26 5.71 5.72
N ASP A 52 9.69 6.32 4.61
CA ASP A 52 10.00 7.74 4.54
C ASP A 52 8.74 8.61 4.65
N ARG A 53 8.79 9.62 5.52
CA ARG A 53 7.65 10.52 5.78
C ARG A 53 7.19 11.26 4.53
N ARG A 54 8.09 11.53 3.58
CA ARG A 54 7.80 12.26 2.33
C ARG A 54 6.88 11.49 1.38
N ASP A 55 6.79 10.17 1.55
CA ASP A 55 5.91 9.32 0.76
C ASP A 55 4.46 9.30 1.28
N VAL A 56 4.21 9.89 2.45
CA VAL A 56 2.90 9.96 3.06
C VAL A 56 2.24 11.29 2.71
N THR A 57 1.17 11.22 1.90
CA THR A 57 0.46 12.40 1.39
C THR A 57 -0.47 13.07 2.41
N SER A 58 -1.12 12.28 3.27
CA SER A 58 -2.04 12.77 4.31
C SER A 58 -1.73 12.09 5.63
N TYR A 59 -0.89 12.71 6.43
CA TYR A 59 -0.43 12.13 7.69
C TYR A 59 -1.39 12.34 8.83
N ARG A 60 -1.66 11.25 9.54
CA ARG A 60 -2.64 11.15 10.61
C ARG A 60 -1.93 10.81 11.91
N GLU A 61 -1.39 11.85 12.54
CA GLU A 61 -0.73 11.72 13.84
C GLU A 61 -1.67 11.15 14.91
N SER A 62 -2.92 11.60 14.92
CA SER A 62 -3.94 11.17 15.89
C SER A 62 -4.25 9.67 15.82
N LEU A 63 -4.15 9.06 14.64
CA LEU A 63 -4.33 7.61 14.47
C LEU A 63 -3.20 6.84 15.16
N CYS A 64 -1.96 7.32 15.02
CA CYS A 64 -0.81 6.73 15.68
C CYS A 64 -0.90 6.91 17.19
N GLN A 65 -1.28 8.10 17.67
CA GLN A 65 -1.47 8.35 19.11
C GLN A 65 -2.56 7.44 19.72
N GLY A 66 -3.67 7.24 19.00
CA GLY A 66 -4.78 6.42 19.45
C GLY A 66 -4.46 4.92 19.54
N VAL A 67 -3.59 4.40 18.67
CA VAL A 67 -3.27 2.96 18.60
C VAL A 67 -1.96 2.62 19.31
N LEU A 68 -0.96 3.49 19.22
CA LEU A 68 0.40 3.25 19.70
C LEU A 68 0.70 3.94 21.04
N GLY A 69 -0.17 4.86 21.48
CA GLY A 69 -0.01 5.69 22.68
C GLY A 69 0.62 7.07 22.37
N ALA A 70 0.77 7.91 23.40
CA ALA A 70 1.25 9.29 23.23
C ALA A 70 2.70 9.41 22.75
N THR A 71 3.49 8.33 22.83
CA THR A 71 4.88 8.28 22.37
C THR A 71 5.08 7.02 21.56
N TYR A 72 5.57 7.17 20.33
CA TYR A 72 5.85 6.07 19.40
C TYR A 72 7.05 6.39 18.52
N PRO A 73 7.72 5.37 17.94
CA PRO A 73 8.72 5.59 16.91
C PRO A 73 8.11 6.19 15.65
N GLU A 74 8.74 7.22 15.08
CA GLU A 74 8.25 7.90 13.87
C GLU A 74 8.08 6.93 12.70
N GLN A 75 9.06 6.04 12.49
CA GLN A 75 9.01 5.02 11.44
C GLN A 75 7.78 4.12 11.56
N LEU A 76 7.37 3.76 12.78
CA LEU A 76 6.17 2.95 12.99
C LEU A 76 4.92 3.71 12.57
N CYS A 77 4.83 5.01 12.88
CA CYS A 77 3.71 5.83 12.45
C CYS A 77 3.70 6.08 10.93
N ASN A 78 4.87 6.29 10.31
CA ASN A 78 4.97 6.40 8.86
C ASN A 78 4.51 5.11 8.17
N TYR A 79 5.00 3.95 8.63
CA TYR A 79 4.57 2.64 8.15
C TYR A 79 3.03 2.49 8.19
N GLN A 80 2.40 2.84 9.31
CA GLN A 80 0.94 2.81 9.45
C GLN A 80 0.25 3.74 8.44
N ASN A 81 0.74 4.97 8.28
CA ASN A 81 0.15 5.92 7.34
C ASN A 81 0.31 5.49 5.87
N LEU A 82 1.43 4.84 5.51
CA LEU A 82 1.66 4.28 4.19
C LEU A 82 0.63 3.17 3.86
N HIS A 83 0.29 2.34 4.85
CA HIS A 83 -0.77 1.35 4.69
C HIS A 83 -2.16 1.99 4.60
N VAL A 84 -2.47 2.99 5.44
CA VAL A 84 -3.75 3.72 5.37
C VAL A 84 -3.97 4.31 3.98
N GLN A 85 -2.98 5.03 3.43
CA GLN A 85 -3.13 5.64 2.11
C GLN A 85 -3.32 4.60 0.99
N PHE A 86 -2.63 3.45 1.08
CA PHE A 86 -2.81 2.35 0.13
C PHE A 86 -4.24 1.80 0.21
N PHE A 87 -4.72 1.46 1.41
CA PHE A 87 -6.05 0.87 1.57
C PHE A 87 -7.18 1.87 1.23
N GLU A 88 -6.98 3.16 1.45
CA GLU A 88 -7.92 4.18 0.98
C GLU A 88 -7.92 4.32 -0.56
N GLY A 89 -6.76 4.20 -1.19
CA GLY A 89 -6.67 4.14 -2.65
C GLY A 89 -7.37 2.91 -3.21
N LEU A 90 -7.18 1.75 -2.56
CA LEU A 90 -7.85 0.50 -2.94
C LEU A 90 -9.37 0.62 -2.75
N ALA A 91 -9.83 1.17 -1.63
CA ALA A 91 -11.25 1.40 -1.37
C ALA A 91 -11.89 2.27 -2.47
N ARG A 92 -11.23 3.37 -2.87
CA ARG A 92 -11.70 4.21 -3.98
C ARG A 92 -11.66 3.49 -5.33
N LEU A 93 -10.65 2.65 -5.58
CA LEU A 93 -10.56 1.89 -6.82
C LEU A 93 -11.75 0.92 -6.94
N ILE A 94 -12.05 0.15 -5.89
CA ILE A 94 -13.11 -0.86 -5.92
C ILE A 94 -14.53 -0.27 -5.90
N GLU A 95 -14.68 1.02 -5.62
CA GLU A 95 -15.94 1.75 -5.78
C GLU A 95 -16.28 2.05 -7.25
N ASP A 96 -15.34 1.84 -8.18
CA ASP A 96 -15.58 2.02 -9.60
C ASP A 96 -16.37 0.84 -10.19
N ASP A 97 -17.40 1.13 -10.99
CA ASP A 97 -18.25 0.09 -11.57
C ASP A 97 -17.46 -0.83 -12.53
N SER A 98 -16.33 -0.37 -13.09
CA SER A 98 -15.45 -1.22 -13.91
C SER A 98 -14.77 -2.33 -13.11
N MET A 99 -14.78 -2.27 -11.77
CA MET A 99 -14.20 -3.28 -10.90
C MET A 99 -15.20 -4.39 -10.56
N ALA A 100 -16.48 -4.28 -10.95
CA ALA A 100 -17.48 -5.28 -10.64
C ALA A 100 -17.05 -6.69 -11.09
N GLY A 101 -17.09 -7.66 -10.18
CA GLY A 101 -16.66 -9.04 -10.42
C GLY A 101 -15.16 -9.28 -10.39
N VAL A 102 -14.32 -8.25 -10.20
CA VAL A 102 -12.88 -8.43 -10.00
C VAL A 102 -12.64 -9.12 -8.66
N GLU A 103 -11.89 -10.20 -8.70
CA GLU A 103 -11.37 -10.88 -7.51
C GLU A 103 -10.07 -10.19 -7.06
N VAL A 104 -10.04 -9.72 -5.82
CA VAL A 104 -8.92 -8.99 -5.25
C VAL A 104 -8.30 -9.81 -4.12
N VAL A 105 -7.00 -10.03 -4.22
CA VAL A 105 -6.18 -10.64 -3.16
C VAL A 105 -5.04 -9.69 -2.83
N VAL A 106 -4.99 -9.22 -1.58
CA VAL A 106 -3.88 -8.45 -1.02
C VAL A 106 -3.22 -9.30 0.05
N VAL A 107 -1.92 -9.56 -0.09
CA VAL A 107 -1.15 -10.40 0.82
C VAL A 107 0.18 -9.74 1.15
N GLY A 108 0.56 -9.75 2.43
CA GLY A 108 1.90 -9.35 2.83
C GLY A 108 2.94 -10.39 2.40
N ASP A 109 4.15 -9.96 2.07
CA ASP A 109 5.26 -10.84 1.71
C ASP A 109 6.05 -11.31 2.94
N HIS A 110 6.28 -10.42 3.89
CA HIS A 110 6.95 -10.72 5.17
C HIS A 110 6.56 -9.72 6.27
N ALA A 111 6.95 -10.03 7.51
CA ALA A 111 6.79 -9.09 8.64
C ALA A 111 7.68 -7.85 8.46
N PRO A 112 7.21 -6.63 8.80
CA PRO A 112 7.96 -5.40 8.55
C PRO A 112 9.29 -5.37 9.32
N VAL A 113 10.32 -4.80 8.69
CA VAL A 113 11.64 -4.65 9.28
C VAL A 113 11.73 -3.32 10.01
N PHE A 114 11.93 -3.37 11.32
CA PHE A 114 12.29 -2.21 12.14
C PHE A 114 13.70 -2.40 12.70
N ASN A 115 14.35 -1.34 13.17
CA ASN A 115 15.67 -1.47 13.81
C ASN A 115 15.56 -1.69 15.33
N ASP A 116 14.57 -1.07 15.98
CA ASP A 116 14.34 -1.17 17.42
C ASP A 116 13.61 -2.46 17.81
N GLY A 117 13.95 -2.98 18.99
CA GLY A 117 13.37 -4.23 19.52
C GLY A 117 11.89 -4.09 19.87
N ASP A 118 11.51 -2.95 20.46
CA ASP A 118 10.15 -2.71 20.97
C ASP A 118 9.10 -2.66 19.86
N THR A 119 9.46 -2.20 18.66
CA THR A 119 8.57 -2.25 17.49
C THR A 119 8.55 -3.64 16.88
N LYS A 120 9.70 -4.33 16.77
CA LYS A 120 9.77 -5.69 16.19
C LYS A 120 8.82 -6.67 16.87
N ILE A 121 8.71 -6.60 18.21
CA ILE A 121 7.86 -7.53 18.98
C ILE A 121 6.36 -7.28 18.80
N ARG A 122 5.96 -6.20 18.11
CA ARG A 122 4.55 -5.89 17.82
C ARG A 122 3.99 -6.65 16.61
N PHE A 123 4.86 -7.34 15.86
CA PHE A 123 4.50 -8.04 14.64
C PHE A 123 4.85 -9.51 14.75
N GLU A 124 3.94 -10.37 14.31
CA GLU A 124 4.20 -11.78 14.13
C GLU A 124 5.22 -11.98 13.01
N ARG A 125 6.25 -12.80 13.25
CA ARG A 125 7.37 -12.95 12.30
C ARG A 125 7.08 -13.89 11.13
N ASN A 126 6.21 -14.86 11.36
CA ASN A 126 5.94 -15.95 10.43
C ASN A 126 4.51 -15.90 9.87
N GLU A 127 3.79 -14.81 10.13
CA GLU A 127 2.43 -14.59 9.69
C GLU A 127 2.34 -13.24 8.98
N VAL A 128 1.50 -13.18 7.96
CA VAL A 128 1.26 -11.99 7.14
C VAL A 128 -0.23 -11.80 6.95
N PRO A 129 -0.71 -10.55 6.87
CA PRO A 129 -2.11 -10.28 6.61
C PRO A 129 -2.50 -10.72 5.19
N LEU A 130 -3.72 -11.25 5.07
CA LEU A 130 -4.38 -11.58 3.82
C LEU A 130 -5.76 -10.91 3.80
N LEU A 131 -6.07 -10.20 2.73
CA LEU A 131 -7.40 -9.69 2.42
C LEU A 131 -7.81 -10.28 1.07
N HIS A 132 -8.95 -10.99 1.05
CA HIS A 132 -9.51 -11.59 -0.16
C HIS A 132 -10.99 -11.28 -0.25
N PHE A 133 -11.41 -10.74 -1.39
CA PHE A 133 -12.81 -10.44 -1.68
C PHE A 133 -13.06 -10.38 -3.19
N ILE A 134 -14.33 -10.47 -3.56
CA ILE A 134 -14.80 -10.18 -4.92
C ILE A 134 -15.57 -8.87 -4.85
N VAL A 135 -15.26 -7.94 -5.74
CA VAL A 135 -15.96 -6.66 -5.82
C VAL A 135 -17.39 -6.90 -6.30
N ALA A 136 -18.37 -6.52 -5.48
CA ALA A 136 -19.78 -6.63 -5.85
C ALA A 136 -20.11 -5.62 -6.96
N GLY A 137 -20.96 -6.03 -7.91
CA GLY A 137 -21.61 -5.08 -8.81
C GLY A 137 -22.62 -4.22 -8.03
N ARG A 138 -22.79 -2.97 -8.46
CA ARG A 138 -23.90 -2.13 -8.01
C ARG A 138 -25.19 -2.46 -8.76
#